data_AF-A0A8S4FKC9-F1
#
_entry.id   AF-A0A8S4FKC9-F1
#
_cell.length_a   1.000
_cell.length_b   1.000
_cell.length_c   1.000
_cell.angle_alpha   90.00
_cell.angle_beta   90.00
_cell.angle_gamma   90.00
#
_symmetry.space_group_name_H-M   'P 1'
#
loop_
_entity.id
_entity.type
_entity.pdbx_description
1 polymer ?
#
loop_
_entity_poly.entity_id
_entity_poly.type
_entity_poly.pdbx_seq_one_letter_code
_entity_poly.pdbx_strand_id
1 'polypeptide(L)'
;MVKKMAERVSKCREEVGKNREKYQAALAEITSFNPRYIEDMGAVFDRCQQMEAQRLTFFKDVLFEFHKCLNISQDPSLPQIYEEFHHTVNNADHQKDLKWWANNHGVNMAMAWPQFEEYTEEFRDIAKGKSKESLPTGPITLLNQRPVSEDELPPITNNKPVSNNKPHAEPAANGASNGPTIDKKTISAPITVTNGTAPAAPAAPKSNKSSPSKDSTTGAGGGKAENPFEEDEWDEEDGGALRDTGEPGVPVRALYDYTGAESDELSFRQGDLFEKLEDEDEQGWCKGRKDGRVGLYPANYVEPVGH
;
A
#
# COMPACT_ATOMS: atom_id res chain seq x y z
N MET A 1 -9.55 62.63 -69.09
CA MET A 1 -9.24 61.58 -68.08
C MET A 1 -9.56 62.00 -66.65
N VAL A 2 -9.02 63.11 -66.13
CA VAL A 2 -9.10 63.53 -64.71
C VAL A 2 -10.50 63.42 -64.09
N LYS A 3 -11.56 63.93 -64.76
CA LYS A 3 -12.95 63.88 -64.24
C LYS A 3 -13.44 62.44 -63.93
N LYS A 4 -13.11 61.47 -64.79
CA LYS A 4 -13.47 60.05 -64.61
C LYS A 4 -12.67 59.38 -63.49
N MET A 5 -11.44 59.85 -63.21
CA MET A 5 -10.68 59.42 -62.03
C MET A 5 -11.30 59.99 -60.75
N ALA A 6 -11.69 61.27 -60.75
CA ALA A 6 -12.35 61.90 -59.61
C ALA A 6 -13.69 61.23 -59.25
N GLU A 7 -14.53 60.88 -60.24
CA GLU A 7 -15.75 60.08 -60.03
C GLU A 7 -15.46 58.72 -59.39
N ARG A 8 -14.43 58.00 -59.84
CA ARG A 8 -14.05 56.70 -59.26
C ARG A 8 -13.58 56.84 -57.81
N VAL A 9 -12.82 57.88 -57.48
CA VAL A 9 -12.40 58.18 -56.10
C VAL A 9 -13.60 58.56 -55.23
N SER A 10 -14.55 59.33 -55.76
CA SER A 10 -15.79 59.69 -55.05
C SER A 10 -16.63 58.45 -54.74
N LYS A 11 -16.87 57.59 -55.74
CA LYS A 11 -17.60 56.33 -55.58
C LYS A 11 -16.93 55.41 -54.56
N CYS A 12 -15.60 55.28 -54.62
CA CYS A 12 -14.83 54.48 -53.67
C CYS A 12 -14.94 55.02 -52.23
N ARG A 13 -14.93 56.35 -52.03
CA ARG A 13 -15.16 56.96 -50.70
C ARG A 13 -16.57 56.68 -50.17
N GLU A 14 -17.58 56.73 -51.05
CA GLU A 14 -18.98 56.45 -50.70
C GLU A 14 -19.19 54.96 -50.36
N GLU A 15 -18.54 54.05 -51.09
CA GLU A 15 -18.53 52.60 -50.81
C GLU A 15 -17.83 52.29 -49.49
N VAL A 16 -16.70 52.94 -49.19
CA VAL A 16 -16.02 52.83 -47.88
C VAL A 16 -16.93 53.34 -46.75
N GLY A 17 -17.64 54.45 -46.95
CA GLY A 17 -18.63 54.96 -45.98
C GLY A 17 -19.74 53.93 -45.69
N LYS A 18 -20.41 53.44 -46.74
CA LYS A 18 -21.48 52.44 -46.62
C LYS A 18 -21.00 51.12 -46.00
N ASN A 19 -19.77 50.69 -46.29
CA ASN A 19 -19.20 49.48 -45.69
C ASN A 19 -18.84 49.69 -44.22
N ARG A 20 -18.37 50.89 -43.84
CA ARG A 20 -18.12 51.26 -42.44
C ARG A 20 -19.43 51.28 -41.64
N GLU A 21 -20.49 51.86 -42.18
CA GLU A 21 -21.82 51.88 -41.54
C GLU A 21 -22.37 50.46 -41.34
N LYS A 22 -22.28 49.59 -42.35
CA LYS A 22 -22.66 48.17 -42.24
C LYS A 22 -21.86 47.43 -41.18
N TYR A 23 -20.54 47.65 -41.12
CA TYR A 23 -19.68 47.05 -40.11
C TYR A 23 -20.03 47.54 -38.69
N GLN A 24 -20.28 48.84 -38.53
CA GLN A 24 -20.73 49.41 -37.25
C GLN A 24 -22.11 48.88 -36.82
N ALA A 25 -23.04 48.68 -37.76
CA ALA A 25 -24.33 48.06 -37.50
C ALA A 25 -24.18 46.59 -37.05
N ALA A 26 -23.34 45.79 -37.73
CA ALA A 26 -23.06 44.42 -37.35
C ALA A 26 -22.37 44.31 -35.97
N LEU A 27 -21.44 45.23 -35.64
CA LEU A 27 -20.86 45.31 -34.31
C LEU A 27 -21.89 45.67 -33.24
N ALA A 28 -22.81 46.61 -33.51
CA ALA A 28 -23.87 46.97 -32.59
C ALA A 28 -24.85 45.81 -32.35
N GLU A 29 -25.18 45.06 -33.41
CA GLU A 29 -25.98 43.84 -33.33
C GLU A 29 -25.29 42.77 -32.46
N ILE A 30 -24.04 42.40 -32.75
CA ILE A 30 -23.27 41.45 -31.93
C ILE A 30 -23.18 41.92 -30.47
N THR A 31 -22.87 43.20 -30.24
CA THR A 31 -22.77 43.77 -28.88
C THR A 31 -24.10 43.69 -28.12
N SER A 32 -25.24 43.78 -28.83
CA SER A 32 -26.56 43.62 -28.21
C SER A 32 -26.86 42.18 -27.76
N PHE A 33 -26.20 41.17 -28.33
CA PHE A 33 -26.29 39.77 -27.88
C PHE A 33 -25.37 39.44 -26.70
N ASN A 34 -24.32 40.23 -26.44
CA ASN A 34 -23.36 39.97 -25.35
C ASN A 34 -24.02 39.70 -23.98
N PRO A 35 -25.04 40.44 -23.50
CA PRO A 35 -25.65 40.17 -22.20
C PRO A 35 -26.29 38.79 -22.12
N ARG A 36 -26.99 38.38 -23.19
CA ARG A 36 -27.62 37.06 -23.28
C ARG A 36 -26.58 35.95 -23.40
N TYR A 37 -25.51 36.15 -24.18
CA TYR A 37 -24.40 35.21 -24.26
C TYR A 37 -23.76 34.97 -22.89
N ILE A 38 -23.55 36.04 -22.10
CA ILE A 38 -23.00 35.95 -20.74
C ILE A 38 -23.97 35.20 -19.80
N GLU A 39 -25.27 35.44 -19.90
CA GLU A 39 -26.30 34.72 -19.15
C GLU A 39 -26.35 33.22 -19.50
N ASP A 40 -26.46 32.89 -20.80
CA ASP A 40 -26.54 31.52 -21.30
C ASP A 40 -25.26 30.72 -20.98
N MET A 41 -24.06 31.31 -21.15
CA MET A 41 -22.79 30.67 -20.79
C MET A 41 -22.58 30.60 -19.26
N GLY A 42 -23.00 31.62 -18.51
CA GLY A 42 -22.96 31.61 -17.05
C GLY A 42 -23.81 30.47 -16.48
N ALA A 43 -25.01 30.24 -17.01
CA ALA A 43 -25.88 29.15 -16.60
C ALA A 43 -25.28 27.75 -16.87
N VAL A 44 -24.51 27.58 -17.96
CA VAL A 44 -23.76 26.34 -18.23
C VAL A 44 -22.59 26.19 -17.27
N PHE A 45 -21.82 27.26 -17.06
CA PHE A 45 -20.70 27.29 -16.11
C PHE A 45 -21.14 26.96 -14.69
N ASP A 46 -22.21 27.58 -14.19
CA ASP A 46 -22.76 27.32 -12.85
C ASP A 46 -23.23 25.87 -12.69
N ARG A 47 -23.76 25.24 -13.76
CA ARG A 47 -24.10 23.81 -13.73
C ARG A 47 -22.85 22.94 -13.62
N CYS A 48 -21.79 23.26 -14.34
CA CYS A 48 -20.49 22.57 -14.20
C CYS A 48 -19.91 22.75 -12.78
N GLN A 49 -19.95 23.96 -12.23
CA GLN A 49 -19.50 24.26 -10.87
C GLN A 49 -20.31 23.51 -9.80
N GLN A 50 -21.61 23.29 -10.02
CA GLN A 50 -22.44 22.48 -9.12
C GLN A 50 -22.03 21.00 -9.14
N MET A 51 -21.73 20.43 -10.31
CA MET A 51 -21.21 19.05 -10.41
C MET A 51 -19.83 18.93 -9.77
N GLU A 52 -18.96 19.91 -9.97
CA GLU A 52 -17.64 19.97 -9.34
C GLU A 52 -17.74 20.07 -7.81
N ALA A 53 -18.59 20.95 -7.29
CA ALA A 53 -18.83 21.09 -5.85
C ALA A 53 -19.36 19.80 -5.22
N GLN A 54 -20.20 19.03 -5.93
CA GLN A 54 -20.62 17.70 -5.49
C GLN A 54 -19.45 16.71 -5.45
N ARG A 55 -18.59 16.66 -6.49
CA ARG A 55 -17.40 15.80 -6.49
C ARG A 55 -16.43 16.15 -5.36
N LEU A 56 -16.13 17.44 -5.16
CA LEU A 56 -15.25 17.93 -4.10
C LEU A 56 -15.79 17.60 -2.70
N THR A 57 -17.10 17.74 -2.48
CA THR A 57 -17.75 17.35 -1.22
C THR A 57 -17.66 15.85 -0.99
N PHE A 58 -17.97 15.04 -2.01
CA PHE A 58 -17.84 13.58 -1.95
C PHE A 58 -16.41 13.12 -1.64
N PHE A 59 -15.41 13.68 -2.32
CA PHE A 59 -14.00 13.36 -2.06
C PHE A 59 -13.58 13.70 -0.63
N LYS A 60 -14.01 14.87 -0.11
CA LYS A 60 -13.77 15.26 1.28
C LYS A 60 -14.37 14.25 2.26
N ASP A 61 -15.62 13.85 2.05
CA ASP A 61 -16.32 12.93 2.96
C ASP A 61 -15.70 11.50 2.90
N VAL A 62 -15.30 11.04 1.71
CA VAL A 62 -14.54 9.77 1.54
C VAL A 62 -13.19 9.81 2.27
N LEU A 63 -12.45 10.90 2.18
CA LEU A 63 -11.17 11.06 2.89
C LEU A 63 -11.36 11.07 4.42
N PHE A 64 -12.46 11.63 4.93
CA PHE A 64 -12.79 11.56 6.35
C PHE A 64 -13.19 10.14 6.79
N GLU A 65 -13.90 9.38 5.95
CA GLU A 65 -14.23 7.99 6.26
C GLU A 65 -12.97 7.09 6.21
N PHE A 66 -12.04 7.31 5.26
CA PHE A 66 -10.73 6.66 5.27
C PHE A 66 -9.93 6.99 6.54
N HIS A 67 -9.88 8.25 6.96
CA HIS A 67 -9.26 8.63 8.24
C HIS A 67 -9.89 7.85 9.40
N LYS A 68 -11.22 7.78 9.47
CA LYS A 68 -11.96 7.08 10.51
C LYS A 68 -11.70 5.57 10.53
N CYS A 69 -11.64 4.91 9.36
CA CYS A 69 -11.30 3.49 9.25
C CYS A 69 -9.84 3.18 9.61
N LEU A 70 -8.92 4.12 9.35
CA LEU A 70 -7.49 3.97 9.66
C LEU A 70 -7.13 4.39 11.10
N ASN A 71 -8.00 5.10 11.80
CA ASN A 71 -7.73 5.64 13.13
C ASN A 71 -8.00 4.61 14.26
N ILE A 72 -7.13 3.60 14.34
CA ILE A 72 -7.19 2.53 15.35
C ILE A 72 -7.15 3.07 16.79
N SER A 73 -6.66 4.30 17.02
CA SER A 73 -6.65 4.91 18.37
C SER A 73 -8.04 5.16 18.97
N GLN A 74 -9.07 5.21 18.13
CA GLN A 74 -10.47 5.38 18.53
C GLN A 74 -11.24 4.05 18.62
N ASP A 75 -10.61 2.92 18.25
CA ASP A 75 -11.24 1.60 18.39
C ASP A 75 -11.25 1.18 19.87
N PRO A 76 -12.42 0.94 20.49
CA PRO A 76 -12.50 0.46 21.87
C PRO A 76 -11.85 -0.91 22.08
N SER A 77 -11.62 -1.72 21.03
CA SER A 77 -10.92 -2.99 21.15
C SER A 77 -9.44 -2.82 21.51
N LEU A 78 -8.80 -1.74 21.03
CA LEU A 78 -7.36 -1.55 21.17
C LEU A 78 -6.92 -1.39 22.64
N PRO A 79 -7.52 -0.51 23.47
CA PRO A 79 -7.20 -0.45 24.90
C PRO A 79 -7.52 -1.76 25.64
N GLN A 80 -8.62 -2.44 25.27
CA GLN A 80 -9.04 -3.69 25.91
C GLN A 80 -7.99 -4.79 25.75
N ILE A 81 -7.36 -4.92 24.57
CA ILE A 81 -6.28 -5.88 24.33
C ILE A 81 -5.10 -5.65 25.31
N TYR A 82 -4.73 -4.40 25.57
CA TYR A 82 -3.63 -4.08 26.50
C TYR A 82 -4.02 -4.29 27.97
N GLU A 83 -5.26 -3.98 28.36
CA GLU A 83 -5.81 -4.29 29.69
C GLU A 83 -5.84 -5.81 29.94
N GLU A 84 -6.35 -6.60 29.00
CA GLU A 84 -6.41 -8.07 29.10
C GLU A 84 -5.01 -8.70 29.14
N PHE A 85 -4.07 -8.20 28.33
CA PHE A 85 -2.67 -8.63 28.39
C PHE A 85 -2.05 -8.31 29.75
N HIS A 86 -2.23 -7.08 30.27
CA HIS A 86 -1.72 -6.68 31.58
C HIS A 86 -2.30 -7.53 32.70
N HIS A 87 -3.61 -7.80 32.69
CA HIS A 87 -4.27 -8.69 33.65
C HIS A 87 -3.74 -10.12 33.56
N THR A 88 -3.52 -10.64 32.36
CA THR A 88 -2.97 -11.99 32.16
C THR A 88 -1.57 -12.13 32.75
N VAL A 89 -0.69 -11.15 32.50
CA VAL A 89 0.68 -11.13 33.04
C VAL A 89 0.67 -10.94 34.57
N ASN A 90 -0.15 -10.03 35.08
CA ASN A 90 -0.23 -9.75 36.52
C ASN A 90 -0.84 -10.91 37.33
N ASN A 91 -1.64 -11.77 36.70
CA ASN A 91 -2.22 -12.97 37.33
C ASN A 91 -1.23 -14.15 37.45
N ALA A 92 -0.03 -14.06 36.87
CA ALA A 92 0.99 -15.10 36.96
C ALA A 92 1.54 -15.21 38.40
N ASP A 93 1.34 -16.37 39.03
CA ASP A 93 1.67 -16.59 40.44
C ASP A 93 2.63 -17.79 40.61
N HIS A 94 3.91 -17.45 40.73
CA HIS A 94 5.00 -18.41 40.94
C HIS A 94 4.77 -19.39 42.11
N GLN A 95 4.01 -19.03 43.16
CA GLN A 95 3.74 -19.94 44.27
C GLN A 95 2.74 -21.03 43.87
N LYS A 96 1.77 -20.73 43.01
CA LYS A 96 0.86 -21.73 42.45
C LYS A 96 1.61 -22.68 41.54
N ASP A 97 2.50 -22.16 40.69
CA ASP A 97 3.26 -22.94 39.72
C ASP A 97 4.25 -23.89 40.41
N LEU A 98 5.00 -23.39 41.40
CA LEU A 98 5.90 -24.23 42.23
C LEU A 98 5.14 -25.31 43.00
N LYS A 99 3.95 -25.00 43.52
CA LYS A 99 3.09 -25.97 44.21
C LYS A 99 2.54 -27.04 43.25
N TRP A 100 2.12 -26.65 42.05
CA TRP A 100 1.69 -27.57 41.01
C TRP A 100 2.83 -28.52 40.62
N TRP A 101 4.02 -27.99 40.37
CA TRP A 101 5.20 -28.79 40.07
C TRP A 101 5.55 -29.77 41.19
N ALA A 102 5.56 -29.30 42.45
CA ALA A 102 5.86 -30.14 43.61
C ALA A 102 4.90 -31.32 43.77
N ASN A 103 3.62 -31.15 43.40
CA ASN A 103 2.59 -32.18 43.46
C ASN A 103 2.64 -33.17 42.29
N ASN A 104 2.97 -32.70 41.08
CA ASN A 104 2.90 -33.51 39.86
C ASN A 104 4.23 -34.19 39.50
N HIS A 105 5.36 -33.60 39.88
CA HIS A 105 6.71 -34.02 39.49
C HIS A 105 7.74 -33.94 40.63
N GLY A 106 7.30 -33.64 41.86
CA GLY A 106 8.17 -33.39 43.00
C GLY A 106 7.81 -34.19 44.24
N VAL A 107 8.26 -33.68 45.39
CA VAL A 107 8.23 -34.37 46.69
C VAL A 107 6.82 -34.65 47.25
N ASN A 108 5.78 -34.02 46.71
CA ASN A 108 4.39 -34.23 47.15
C ASN A 108 3.66 -35.29 46.30
N MET A 109 4.33 -35.92 45.33
CA MET A 109 3.77 -37.08 44.64
C MET A 109 3.47 -38.22 45.63
N ALA A 110 2.40 -38.97 45.39
CA ALA A 110 2.04 -40.12 46.20
C ALA A 110 3.08 -41.24 46.03
N MET A 111 3.91 -41.44 47.05
CA MET A 111 4.92 -42.49 47.10
C MET A 111 4.44 -43.67 47.95
N ALA A 112 4.35 -44.85 47.34
CA ALA A 112 4.20 -46.10 48.05
C ALA A 112 5.55 -46.49 48.67
N TRP A 113 5.81 -45.99 49.88
CA TRP A 113 7.02 -46.33 50.63
C TRP A 113 7.09 -47.84 50.91
N PRO A 114 8.27 -48.47 50.84
CA PRO A 114 8.42 -49.89 51.14
C PRO A 114 7.88 -50.22 52.55
N GLN A 115 6.94 -51.14 52.62
CA GLN A 115 6.41 -51.70 53.86
C GLN A 115 6.71 -53.21 53.89
N PHE A 116 6.67 -53.79 55.09
CA PHE A 116 6.82 -55.24 55.24
C PHE A 116 5.59 -55.94 54.65
N GLU A 117 5.80 -56.68 53.58
CA GLU A 117 4.78 -57.52 52.96
C GLU A 117 4.81 -58.91 53.59
N GLU A 118 3.69 -59.34 54.16
CA GLU A 118 3.58 -60.66 54.81
C GLU A 118 3.59 -61.76 53.74
N TYR A 119 4.41 -62.80 53.92
CA TYR A 119 4.59 -63.85 52.93
C TYR A 119 3.31 -64.68 52.75
N THR A 120 2.58 -64.43 51.67
CA THR A 120 1.50 -65.31 51.20
C THR A 120 2.08 -66.36 50.24
N GLU A 121 1.59 -67.60 50.30
CA GLU A 121 2.10 -68.67 49.41
C GLU A 121 1.75 -68.44 47.92
N GLU A 122 0.88 -67.47 47.62
CA GLU A 122 0.49 -67.03 46.27
C GLU A 122 1.68 -66.47 45.47
N PHE A 123 2.72 -65.95 46.13
CA PHE A 123 3.96 -65.51 45.48
C PHE A 123 4.77 -66.66 44.82
N ARG A 124 4.44 -67.93 45.08
CA ARG A 124 5.12 -69.09 44.44
C ARG A 124 4.90 -69.18 42.93
N ASP A 125 3.77 -68.68 42.42
CA ASP A 125 3.37 -68.92 41.03
C ASP A 125 4.03 -67.98 40.01
N ILE A 126 4.77 -66.96 40.46
CA ILE A 126 5.57 -66.08 39.59
C ILE A 126 6.65 -66.89 38.82
N ALA A 127 7.07 -68.05 39.33
CA ALA A 127 7.99 -68.96 38.66
C ALA A 127 7.33 -69.95 37.66
N LYS A 128 5.99 -70.00 37.59
CA LYS A 128 5.23 -70.93 36.73
C LYS A 128 4.28 -70.18 35.79
N GLY A 129 4.86 -69.49 34.82
CA GLY A 129 4.10 -68.68 33.87
C GLY A 129 3.01 -69.46 33.14
N LYS A 130 1.74 -69.04 33.35
CA LYS A 130 0.59 -69.13 32.43
C LYS A 130 -0.68 -68.53 33.03
N SER A 131 -0.87 -67.22 32.91
CA SER A 131 -2.19 -66.61 32.80
C SER A 131 -2.09 -65.26 32.07
N LYS A 132 -3.17 -64.87 31.40
CA LYS A 132 -3.24 -63.75 30.45
C LYS A 132 -4.39 -62.85 30.87
N GLU A 133 -4.16 -62.02 31.88
CA GLU A 133 -5.15 -61.08 32.38
C GLU A 133 -4.44 -59.82 32.91
N SER A 134 -5.12 -58.68 32.88
CA SER A 134 -4.51 -57.38 33.16
C SER A 134 -4.10 -57.24 34.63
N LEU A 135 -2.79 -57.16 34.88
CA LEU A 135 -2.25 -56.76 36.17
C LEU A 135 -2.78 -55.37 36.55
N PRO A 136 -3.36 -55.18 37.76
CA PRO A 136 -3.56 -53.85 38.30
C PRO A 136 -2.20 -53.20 38.56
N THR A 137 -2.14 -51.87 38.50
CA THR A 137 -0.91 -51.09 38.71
C THR A 137 -0.46 -51.12 40.18
N GLY A 138 0.09 -52.26 40.60
CA GLY A 138 0.77 -52.50 41.88
C GLY A 138 2.29 -52.29 41.80
N PRO A 139 3.01 -52.43 42.92
CA PRO A 139 4.38 -51.93 43.06
C PRO A 139 5.37 -52.60 42.10
N ILE A 140 6.22 -51.79 41.48
CA ILE A 140 7.33 -52.23 40.63
C ILE A 140 8.29 -53.06 41.48
N THR A 141 8.35 -54.37 41.23
CA THR A 141 9.33 -55.25 41.85
C THR A 141 10.72 -54.97 41.27
N LEU A 142 11.63 -54.57 42.15
CA LEU A 142 12.96 -54.08 41.81
C LEU A 142 13.91 -55.26 41.51
N LEU A 143 13.83 -55.82 40.29
CA LEU A 143 14.81 -56.80 39.81
C LEU A 143 15.79 -56.15 38.83
N ASN A 144 16.83 -55.51 39.38
CA ASN A 144 18.11 -55.24 38.69
C ASN A 144 19.17 -54.79 39.70
N GLN A 145 19.69 -55.72 40.51
CA GLN A 145 21.03 -55.55 41.06
C GLN A 145 22.03 -55.79 39.92
N ARG A 146 22.57 -54.71 39.33
CA ARG A 146 23.83 -54.79 38.59
C ARG A 146 24.97 -54.57 39.57
N PRO A 147 25.98 -55.46 39.65
CA PRO A 147 27.17 -55.20 40.45
C PRO A 147 27.89 -53.97 39.89
N VAL A 148 28.32 -53.08 40.79
CA VAL A 148 29.06 -51.86 40.43
C VAL A 148 30.52 -52.24 40.19
N SER A 149 30.89 -52.42 38.93
CA SER A 149 32.29 -52.41 38.50
C SER A 149 32.42 -52.14 37.01
N GLU A 150 33.28 -51.16 36.71
CA GLU A 150 33.87 -50.80 35.40
C GLU A 150 33.01 -49.98 34.42
N ASP A 151 33.55 -48.79 34.14
CA ASP A 151 33.15 -47.86 33.09
C ASP A 151 33.37 -48.47 31.70
N GLU A 152 32.39 -48.33 30.81
CA GLU A 152 32.69 -48.21 29.38
C GLU A 152 31.71 -47.23 28.73
N LEU A 153 32.27 -46.20 28.08
CA LEU A 153 31.52 -45.14 27.40
C LEU A 153 30.84 -45.68 26.14
N PRO A 154 29.63 -45.21 25.78
CA PRO A 154 28.94 -45.70 24.59
C PRO A 154 29.66 -45.24 23.30
N PRO A 155 29.79 -46.10 22.28
CA PRO A 155 30.45 -45.75 21.03
C PRO A 155 29.58 -44.80 20.18
N ILE A 156 30.21 -43.74 19.67
CA ILE A 156 29.61 -42.84 18.67
C ILE A 156 29.47 -43.60 17.34
N THR A 157 28.26 -43.69 16.80
CA THR A 157 28.02 -44.12 15.41
C THR A 157 27.17 -43.08 14.68
N ASN A 158 27.56 -42.77 13.44
CA ASN A 158 27.06 -41.61 12.70
C ASN A 158 26.40 -42.06 11.37
N ASN A 159 25.19 -41.56 11.10
CA ASN A 159 24.50 -41.44 9.80
C ASN A 159 24.08 -42.67 8.93
N LYS A 160 22.73 -42.88 8.88
CA LYS A 160 21.84 -43.01 7.67
C LYS A 160 21.98 -44.24 6.72
N PRO A 161 21.03 -44.51 5.77
CA PRO A 161 19.65 -43.98 5.56
C PRO A 161 18.51 -45.01 5.26
N VAL A 162 17.24 -44.56 5.41
CA VAL A 162 16.03 -44.81 4.55
C VAL A 162 15.50 -46.26 4.26
N SER A 163 14.23 -46.53 4.60
CA SER A 163 13.12 -46.77 3.63
C SER A 163 11.72 -46.82 4.28
N ASN A 164 10.67 -46.57 3.48
CA ASN A 164 9.26 -46.43 3.87
C ASN A 164 8.44 -47.74 3.80
N ASN A 165 7.32 -47.82 4.55
CA ASN A 165 5.98 -48.00 3.96
C ASN A 165 4.81 -47.76 4.97
N LYS A 166 3.75 -47.11 4.47
CA LYS A 166 2.41 -46.84 5.09
C LYS A 166 1.39 -47.91 4.64
N PRO A 167 0.07 -47.94 5.02
CA PRO A 167 -0.85 -46.90 5.55
C PRO A 167 -1.53 -47.31 6.91
N HIS A 168 -2.48 -46.60 7.57
CA HIS A 168 -3.65 -45.77 7.16
C HIS A 168 -4.03 -44.68 8.22
N ALA A 169 -4.99 -43.80 7.86
CA ALA A 169 -5.54 -42.61 8.58
C ALA A 169 -6.45 -42.94 9.81
N GLU A 170 -6.93 -42.07 10.72
CA GLU A 170 -6.87 -40.61 11.09
C GLU A 170 -7.50 -40.45 12.53
N PRO A 171 -7.83 -39.28 13.19
CA PRO A 171 -7.74 -37.85 12.81
C PRO A 171 -7.13 -36.84 13.86
N ALA A 172 -6.85 -35.62 13.37
CA ALA A 172 -6.89 -34.27 14.01
C ALA A 172 -6.40 -33.97 15.46
N ALA A 173 -5.43 -33.04 15.61
CA ALA A 173 -5.61 -31.68 16.19
C ALA A 173 -4.27 -30.92 16.49
N ASN A 174 -4.35 -29.59 16.44
CA ASN A 174 -3.30 -28.54 16.47
C ASN A 174 -2.27 -28.51 17.63
N GLY A 175 -1.08 -27.93 17.35
CA GLY A 175 -0.58 -26.77 18.11
C GLY A 175 0.85 -26.77 18.69
N ALA A 176 1.72 -25.87 18.16
CA ALA A 176 2.93 -25.30 18.80
C ALA A 176 4.07 -26.26 19.22
N SER A 177 5.31 -25.84 19.49
CA SER A 177 6.20 -24.76 19.01
C SER A 177 7.63 -25.08 19.53
N ASN A 178 8.69 -24.49 18.98
CA ASN A 178 10.01 -24.48 19.64
C ASN A 178 10.83 -23.25 19.20
N GLY A 179 11.52 -22.62 20.15
CA GLY A 179 12.36 -21.42 19.95
C GLY A 179 13.76 -21.74 19.37
N PRO A 180 14.72 -20.80 19.49
CA PRO A 180 15.54 -20.83 20.71
C PRO A 180 16.12 -19.49 21.26
N THR A 181 16.38 -19.51 22.57
CA THR A 181 17.45 -18.92 23.43
C THR A 181 18.58 -18.03 22.82
N ILE A 182 19.32 -17.10 23.47
CA ILE A 182 19.43 -16.42 24.81
C ILE A 182 20.68 -15.48 24.76
N ASP A 183 20.83 -14.58 25.76
CA ASP A 183 22.03 -13.86 26.31
C ASP A 183 22.42 -12.47 25.74
N LYS A 184 23.00 -11.51 26.52
CA LYS A 184 23.07 -11.25 28.00
C LYS A 184 23.64 -9.83 28.30
N LYS A 185 23.45 -9.33 29.55
CA LYS A 185 24.23 -8.24 30.25
C LYS A 185 24.17 -6.80 29.64
N THR A 186 24.26 -5.68 30.38
CA THR A 186 24.12 -5.38 31.84
C THR A 186 24.12 -3.84 32.11
N ILE A 187 23.25 -3.35 33.02
CA ILE A 187 23.35 -2.16 33.92
C ILE A 187 23.65 -0.75 33.33
N SER A 188 22.69 0.20 33.45
CA SER A 188 22.70 1.35 34.42
C SER A 188 21.67 2.46 34.07
N ALA A 189 21.09 3.11 35.09
CA ALA A 189 20.32 4.37 34.98
C ALA A 189 21.11 5.55 35.60
N PRO A 190 20.70 6.83 35.43
CA PRO A 190 19.68 7.40 36.33
C PRO A 190 18.67 8.45 35.75
N ILE A 191 17.42 8.39 36.23
CA ILE A 191 16.54 9.47 36.80
C ILE A 191 16.80 10.95 36.33
N THR A 192 15.84 11.87 36.03
CA THR A 192 14.64 12.29 36.81
C THR A 192 13.78 13.36 36.08
N VAL A 193 12.42 13.23 36.12
CA VAL A 193 11.33 14.27 36.27
C VAL A 193 11.39 15.56 35.39
N THR A 194 10.34 15.93 34.62
CA THR A 194 9.11 16.62 35.12
C THR A 194 7.80 16.27 34.37
N ASN A 195 6.68 16.35 35.09
CA ASN A 195 5.31 16.19 34.56
C ASN A 195 4.69 17.55 34.15
N GLY A 196 3.77 17.53 33.18
CA GLY A 196 2.45 18.16 33.39
C GLY A 196 1.89 19.17 32.37
N THR A 197 0.89 18.69 31.60
CA THR A 197 -0.38 19.38 31.24
C THR A 197 -0.43 20.49 30.17
N ALA A 198 -1.39 20.33 29.25
CA ALA A 198 -1.98 21.33 28.32
C ALA A 198 -3.33 21.87 28.91
N PRO A 199 -4.18 22.70 28.24
CA PRO A 199 -4.11 23.28 26.89
C PRO A 199 -4.46 24.81 26.79
N ALA A 200 -4.57 25.34 25.56
CA ALA A 200 -4.99 26.73 25.22
C ALA A 200 -6.53 26.92 25.25
N ALA A 201 -7.19 28.09 25.07
CA ALA A 201 -6.88 29.48 24.62
C ALA A 201 -7.92 30.45 25.30
N PRO A 202 -8.34 31.66 24.81
CA PRO A 202 -7.85 32.60 23.77
C PRO A 202 -7.83 34.11 24.20
N ALA A 203 -7.23 35.02 23.40
CA ALA A 203 -7.56 36.47 23.36
C ALA A 203 -6.99 37.21 22.11
N ALA A 204 -7.63 38.31 21.70
CA ALA A 204 -7.25 39.15 20.54
C ALA A 204 -6.20 40.24 20.88
N PRO A 205 -5.75 41.06 19.90
CA PRO A 205 -6.24 42.45 19.92
C PRO A 205 -6.43 43.16 18.56
N LYS A 206 -6.92 44.41 18.66
CA LYS A 206 -7.19 45.41 17.62
C LYS A 206 -6.15 46.54 17.69
N SER A 207 -5.90 47.41 16.71
CA SER A 207 -6.12 47.47 15.24
C SER A 207 -5.69 48.88 14.80
N ASN A 208 -5.20 49.15 13.56
CA ASN A 208 -5.08 50.55 13.10
C ASN A 208 -5.27 50.78 11.59
N LYS A 209 -5.73 52.00 11.26
CA LYS A 209 -6.15 52.46 9.93
C LYS A 209 -5.06 53.27 9.23
N SER A 210 -5.06 53.28 7.89
CA SER A 210 -5.18 54.54 7.11
C SER A 210 -5.20 54.30 5.60
N SER A 211 -5.91 55.19 4.89
CA SER A 211 -5.78 55.46 3.45
C SER A 211 -5.88 56.98 3.29
N PRO A 212 -5.29 57.56 2.23
CA PRO A 212 -6.16 58.39 1.38
C PRO A 212 -5.82 58.39 -0.12
N SER A 213 -6.89 58.32 -0.92
CA SER A 213 -7.25 59.18 -2.07
C SER A 213 -6.22 59.65 -3.13
N LYS A 214 -6.54 59.27 -4.38
CA LYS A 214 -6.49 60.05 -5.66
C LYS A 214 -5.47 61.19 -5.83
N ASP A 215 -4.72 61.12 -6.93
CA ASP A 215 -4.82 62.17 -7.97
C ASP A 215 -4.60 61.59 -9.39
N SER A 216 -4.97 62.36 -10.40
CA SER A 216 -4.79 62.14 -11.84
C SER A 216 -3.76 63.13 -12.40
N THR A 217 -3.02 62.78 -13.47
CA THR A 217 -2.78 63.64 -14.67
C THR A 217 -1.76 63.02 -15.64
N THR A 218 -2.06 63.18 -16.93
CA THR A 218 -1.37 62.82 -18.19
C THR A 218 0.17 62.71 -18.24
N GLY A 219 0.66 61.75 -19.04
CA GLY A 219 2.01 61.76 -19.63
C GLY A 219 2.18 60.65 -20.67
N ALA A 220 2.60 60.96 -21.90
CA ALA A 220 2.71 59.99 -22.99
C ALA A 220 4.07 59.27 -23.00
N GLY A 221 4.08 57.97 -23.33
CA GLY A 221 5.28 57.17 -23.56
C GLY A 221 4.89 55.79 -24.09
N GLY A 222 5.35 55.44 -25.30
CA GLY A 222 5.01 54.16 -25.92
C GLY A 222 5.77 52.99 -25.31
N GLY A 223 5.04 51.96 -24.91
CA GLY A 223 5.56 50.63 -24.57
C GLY A 223 4.44 49.63 -24.83
N LYS A 224 4.75 48.49 -25.46
CA LYS A 224 3.78 47.39 -25.55
C LYS A 224 3.46 46.96 -24.12
N ALA A 225 2.18 46.89 -23.77
CA ALA A 225 1.76 46.03 -22.68
C ALA A 225 1.81 44.61 -23.23
N GLU A 226 2.88 43.88 -22.94
CA GLU A 226 2.90 42.42 -23.06
C GLU A 226 1.82 41.88 -22.13
N ASN A 227 1.00 40.98 -22.65
CA ASN A 227 -0.11 40.40 -21.91
C ASN A 227 0.48 39.36 -20.94
N PRO A 228 0.34 39.48 -19.59
CA PRO A 228 0.99 38.56 -18.64
C PRO A 228 0.44 37.12 -18.62
N PHE A 229 -0.23 36.72 -19.69
CA PHE A 229 -0.82 35.41 -19.97
C PHE A 229 -0.46 34.90 -21.40
N GLU A 230 0.42 35.59 -22.12
CA GLU A 230 1.01 35.12 -23.38
C GLU A 230 2.39 34.49 -23.10
N GLU A 231 2.41 33.41 -22.32
CA GLU A 231 3.55 32.46 -22.26
C GLU A 231 3.05 31.11 -21.72
N ASP A 232 2.19 30.49 -22.51
CA ASP A 232 2.13 29.04 -22.73
C ASP A 232 1.60 28.90 -24.15
N GLU A 233 2.49 29.16 -25.11
CA GLU A 233 2.34 28.67 -26.47
C GLU A 233 2.39 27.16 -26.36
N TRP A 234 1.22 26.54 -26.20
CA TRP A 234 1.04 25.10 -26.31
C TRP A 234 1.40 24.74 -27.76
N ASP A 235 2.69 24.57 -28.01
CA ASP A 235 3.19 23.80 -29.13
C ASP A 235 2.35 22.52 -29.14
N GLU A 236 1.67 22.29 -30.27
CA GLU A 236 1.06 21.01 -30.57
C GLU A 236 2.21 20.02 -30.78
N GLU A 237 2.81 19.55 -29.68
CA GLU A 237 3.85 18.51 -29.68
C GLU A 237 3.22 17.14 -29.96
N ASP A 238 2.64 17.05 -31.16
CA ASP A 238 2.22 15.84 -31.81
C ASP A 238 3.43 14.91 -32.00
N GLY A 239 3.50 13.88 -31.16
CA GLY A 239 4.26 12.67 -31.45
C GLY A 239 5.78 12.73 -31.31
N GLY A 240 6.35 13.68 -30.55
CA GLY A 240 7.80 13.74 -30.28
C GLY A 240 8.35 12.47 -29.62
N ALA A 241 7.71 12.02 -28.53
CA ALA A 241 8.18 10.90 -27.69
C ALA A 241 8.12 9.51 -28.34
N LEU A 242 7.35 9.34 -29.42
CA LEU A 242 7.22 8.08 -30.17
C LEU A 242 7.99 8.06 -31.49
N ARG A 243 8.86 9.03 -31.74
CA ARG A 243 9.74 8.94 -32.91
C ARG A 243 10.71 7.77 -32.79
N ASP A 244 10.86 7.05 -33.89
CA ASP A 244 11.90 6.03 -34.03
C ASP A 244 13.26 6.72 -34.00
N THR A 245 14.04 6.49 -32.94
CA THR A 245 15.40 7.02 -32.76
C THR A 245 16.42 6.31 -33.65
N GLY A 246 16.03 5.22 -34.34
CA GLY A 246 16.90 4.43 -35.22
C GLY A 246 17.89 3.54 -34.47
N GLU A 247 17.83 3.50 -33.13
CA GLU A 247 18.69 2.66 -32.32
C GLU A 247 18.26 1.18 -32.42
N PRO A 248 19.19 0.21 -32.32
CA PRO A 248 18.88 -1.21 -32.34
C PRO A 248 18.27 -1.63 -31.00
N GLY A 249 16.98 -1.94 -31.00
CA GLY A 249 16.27 -2.42 -29.81
C GLY A 249 16.58 -3.88 -29.47
N VAL A 250 16.22 -4.30 -28.26
CA VAL A 250 16.36 -5.69 -27.79
C VAL A 250 15.20 -6.53 -28.33
N PRO A 251 15.44 -7.68 -28.98
CA PRO A 251 14.34 -8.52 -29.46
C PRO A 251 13.56 -9.12 -28.28
N VAL A 252 12.24 -8.92 -28.29
CA VAL A 252 11.29 -9.45 -27.32
C VAL A 252 10.21 -10.27 -28.03
N ARG A 253 9.66 -11.26 -27.32
CA ARG A 253 8.53 -12.09 -27.76
C ARG A 253 7.31 -11.81 -26.91
N ALA A 254 6.18 -11.58 -27.54
CA ALA A 254 4.89 -11.47 -26.87
C ALA A 254 4.48 -12.79 -26.19
N LEU A 255 4.22 -12.75 -24.88
CA LEU A 255 3.68 -13.87 -24.12
C LEU A 255 2.16 -14.01 -24.24
N TYR A 256 1.46 -12.91 -24.54
CA TYR A 256 0.01 -12.83 -24.63
C TYR A 256 -0.43 -11.91 -25.79
N ASP A 257 -1.69 -12.01 -26.20
CA ASP A 257 -2.29 -11.03 -27.11
C ASP A 257 -2.49 -9.69 -26.38
N TYR A 258 -2.11 -8.58 -27.03
CA TYR A 258 -2.35 -7.23 -26.53
C TYR A 258 -2.96 -6.35 -27.64
N THR A 259 -4.07 -5.70 -27.35
CA THR A 259 -4.71 -4.72 -28.24
C THR A 259 -4.67 -3.37 -27.55
N GLY A 260 -3.95 -2.42 -28.13
CA GLY A 260 -3.81 -1.08 -27.57
C GLY A 260 -5.14 -0.34 -27.54
N ALA A 261 -5.44 0.34 -26.44
CA ALA A 261 -6.64 1.15 -26.31
C ALA A 261 -6.46 2.53 -26.95
N GLU A 262 -5.32 3.17 -26.70
CA GLU A 262 -4.98 4.51 -27.17
C GLU A 262 -4.05 4.52 -28.40
N SER A 263 -3.88 5.70 -29.00
CA SER A 263 -3.13 5.86 -30.26
C SER A 263 -1.60 5.73 -30.15
N ASP A 264 -1.07 5.84 -28.94
CA ASP A 264 0.31 5.64 -28.53
C ASP A 264 0.65 4.19 -28.17
N GLU A 265 -0.34 3.32 -28.04
CA GLU A 265 -0.14 1.91 -27.66
C GLU A 265 0.16 0.98 -28.84
N LEU A 266 0.99 -0.05 -28.57
CA LEU A 266 1.46 -1.02 -29.57
C LEU A 266 0.64 -2.32 -29.50
N SER A 267 -0.08 -2.67 -30.57
CA SER A 267 -0.87 -3.91 -30.64
C SER A 267 -0.07 -5.09 -31.23
N PHE A 268 -0.13 -6.25 -30.58
CA PHE A 268 0.59 -7.47 -30.98
C PHE A 268 -0.16 -8.75 -30.52
N ARG A 269 0.23 -9.89 -31.08
CA ARG A 269 -0.32 -11.21 -30.73
C ARG A 269 0.69 -12.07 -29.99
N GLN A 270 0.19 -13.04 -29.22
CA GLN A 270 1.02 -14.05 -28.57
C GLN A 270 1.95 -14.72 -29.60
N GLY A 271 3.25 -14.72 -29.30
CA GLY A 271 4.31 -15.25 -30.17
C GLY A 271 4.89 -14.25 -31.18
N ASP A 272 4.32 -13.05 -31.34
CA ASP A 272 4.91 -11.99 -32.17
C ASP A 272 6.29 -11.59 -31.62
N LEU A 273 7.24 -11.37 -32.54
CA LEU A 273 8.58 -10.86 -32.24
C LEU A 273 8.65 -9.38 -32.63
N PHE A 274 9.14 -8.55 -31.72
CA PHE A 274 9.36 -7.13 -31.95
C PHE A 274 10.50 -6.60 -31.10
N GLU A 275 10.83 -5.31 -31.23
CA GLU A 275 12.01 -4.73 -30.56
C GLU A 275 11.59 -3.85 -29.39
N LYS A 276 12.19 -4.05 -28.23
CA LYS A 276 12.10 -3.17 -27.06
C LYS A 276 13.15 -2.06 -27.18
N LEU A 277 12.70 -0.80 -27.14
CA LEU A 277 13.55 0.37 -27.29
C LEU A 277 13.99 0.94 -25.93
N GLU A 278 13.07 1.05 -24.98
CA GLU A 278 13.33 1.63 -23.65
C GLU A 278 12.97 0.62 -22.54
N ASP A 279 13.44 0.87 -21.32
CA ASP A 279 13.11 0.09 -20.12
C ASP A 279 11.74 0.44 -19.53
N GLU A 280 11.34 -0.28 -18.49
CA GLU A 280 10.08 -0.08 -17.77
C GLU A 280 10.06 1.29 -17.08
N ASP A 281 9.02 2.08 -17.33
CA ASP A 281 8.80 3.38 -16.68
C ASP A 281 8.23 3.22 -15.25
N GLU A 282 7.98 4.34 -14.56
CA GLU A 282 7.40 4.34 -13.20
C GLU A 282 5.98 3.74 -13.12
N GLN A 283 5.35 3.45 -14.26
CA GLN A 283 3.96 2.98 -14.39
C GLN A 283 3.87 1.53 -14.93
N GLY A 284 5.00 0.88 -15.25
CA GLY A 284 5.05 -0.50 -15.74
C GLY A 284 5.04 -0.68 -17.26
N TRP A 285 5.25 0.40 -18.03
CA TRP A 285 5.21 0.41 -19.49
C TRP A 285 6.62 0.43 -20.09
N CYS A 286 6.79 -0.33 -21.17
CA CYS A 286 7.97 -0.29 -22.03
C CYS A 286 7.62 0.34 -23.38
N LYS A 287 8.58 0.98 -24.03
CA LYS A 287 8.48 1.44 -25.42
C LYS A 287 9.02 0.38 -26.38
N GLY A 288 8.30 0.11 -27.47
CA GLY A 288 8.68 -0.89 -28.46
C GLY A 288 8.42 -0.47 -29.90
N ARG A 289 9.14 -1.11 -30.83
CA ARG A 289 9.03 -0.95 -32.28
C ARG A 289 8.56 -2.26 -32.90
N LYS A 290 7.40 -2.24 -33.57
CA LYS A 290 6.82 -3.36 -34.31
C LYS A 290 6.26 -2.88 -35.65
N ASP A 291 6.57 -3.58 -36.72
CA ASP A 291 6.09 -3.28 -38.09
C ASP A 291 6.33 -1.81 -38.54
N GLY A 292 7.39 -1.17 -38.02
CA GLY A 292 7.73 0.23 -38.30
C GLY A 292 6.95 1.27 -37.48
N ARG A 293 6.05 0.84 -36.58
CA ARG A 293 5.38 1.70 -35.60
C ARG A 293 6.06 1.58 -34.24
N VAL A 294 6.26 2.72 -33.58
CA VAL A 294 6.71 2.79 -32.19
C VAL A 294 5.49 3.06 -31.30
N GLY A 295 5.43 2.41 -30.14
CA GLY A 295 4.35 2.57 -29.18
C GLY A 295 4.67 1.96 -27.81
N LEU A 296 3.82 2.25 -26.83
CA LEU A 296 3.90 1.74 -25.46
C LEU A 296 3.24 0.37 -25.34
N TYR A 297 3.76 -0.49 -24.47
CA TYR A 297 3.16 -1.76 -24.10
C TYR A 297 3.51 -2.16 -22.65
N PRO A 298 2.70 -2.99 -21.97
CA PRO A 298 3.00 -3.41 -20.60
C PRO A 298 4.20 -4.37 -20.54
N ALA A 299 5.18 -4.11 -19.67
CA ALA A 299 6.41 -4.90 -19.55
C ALA A 299 6.13 -6.40 -19.32
N ASN A 300 5.10 -6.72 -18.53
CA ASN A 300 4.68 -8.07 -18.16
C ASN A 300 4.12 -8.93 -19.31
N TYR A 301 3.90 -8.34 -20.50
CA TYR A 301 3.31 -9.05 -21.65
C TYR A 301 4.35 -9.59 -22.63
N VAL A 302 5.65 -9.40 -22.37
CA VAL A 302 6.73 -9.89 -23.22
C VAL A 302 7.82 -10.62 -22.43
N GLU A 303 8.61 -11.41 -23.12
CA GLU A 303 9.88 -11.96 -22.63
C GLU A 303 11.05 -11.53 -23.53
N PRO A 304 12.25 -11.24 -22.99
CA PRO A 304 13.44 -10.98 -23.80
C PRO A 304 13.90 -12.26 -24.50
N VAL A 305 14.08 -12.18 -25.82
CA VAL A 305 14.60 -13.29 -26.63
C VAL A 305 16.12 -13.25 -26.59
N GLY A 306 16.67 -13.81 -25.51
CA GLY A 306 18.10 -14.00 -25.35
C GLY A 306 18.69 -14.90 -26.45
N HIS A 307 19.94 -14.58 -26.84
CA HIS A 307 20.71 -15.30 -27.86
C HIS A 307 21.59 -16.41 -27.24
#